data_AF-A0A5M3MDU0-F1
#
_entry.id   AF-A0A5M3MDU0-F1
#
_cell.length_a   1.000
_cell.length_b   1.000
_cell.length_c   1.000
_cell.angle_alpha   90.00
_cell.angle_beta   90.00
_cell.angle_gamma   90.00
#
_symmetry.space_group_name_H-M   'P 1'
#
loop_
_entity.id
_entity.type
_entity.pdbx_description
1 polymer ?
#
loop_
_entity_poly.entity_id
_entity_poly.type
_entity_poly.pdbx_seq_one_letter_code
_entity_poly.pdbx_strand_id
1 'polypeptide(L)'
;SCMGFTGPNAHLTQCTKCHLSLYCPKKPKPGKSVPRLTFTSNPIGLILQAFTRNPTMAQKMRYRTDRTNELRTADPAELETFDDFVKGSQYQQLVDMDIIKDGNPVLMYAADGAQLYEDKQSNCWIVAMVILDISPSERY
;
A
#
# COMPACT_ATOMS: atom_id res chain seq x y z
N SER A 1 9.75 -9.28 17.36
CA SER A 1 8.58 -8.41 17.17
C SER A 1 7.38 -9.01 17.91
N CYS A 2 6.63 -8.21 18.67
CA CYS A 2 5.40 -8.62 19.35
C CYS A 2 4.23 -8.75 18.35
N MET A 3 3.01 -9.07 18.79
CA MET A 3 1.81 -9.09 17.96
C MET A 3 1.05 -7.76 17.97
N GLY A 4 0.27 -7.51 16.92
CA GLY A 4 -0.72 -6.42 16.89
C GLY A 4 -2.00 -6.79 17.65
N PHE A 5 -2.51 -5.87 18.45
CA PHE A 5 -3.75 -6.01 19.24
C PHE A 5 -4.92 -5.35 18.51
N THR A 6 -5.16 -5.78 17.28
CA THR A 6 -6.19 -5.24 16.39
C THR A 6 -7.00 -6.38 15.77
N GLY A 7 -8.17 -6.06 15.19
CA GLY A 7 -9.03 -7.04 14.54
C GLY A 7 -9.40 -8.21 15.47
N PRO A 8 -9.17 -9.48 15.06
CA PRO A 8 -9.47 -10.65 15.90
C PRO A 8 -8.79 -10.63 17.28
N ASN A 9 -7.65 -9.94 17.40
CA ASN A 9 -6.84 -9.88 18.62
C ASN A 9 -7.17 -8.66 19.51
N ALA A 10 -8.17 -7.84 19.15
CA ALA A 10 -8.45 -6.59 19.85
C ALA A 10 -8.86 -6.76 21.32
N HIS A 11 -9.37 -7.93 21.69
CA HIS A 11 -9.78 -8.27 23.06
C HIS A 11 -8.60 -8.70 23.96
N LEU A 12 -7.43 -8.97 23.38
CA LEU A 12 -6.27 -9.43 24.13
C LEU A 12 -5.57 -8.26 24.84
N THR A 13 -5.05 -8.53 26.04
CA THR A 13 -4.28 -7.55 26.82
C THR A 13 -2.82 -7.99 27.05
N GLN A 14 -2.47 -9.19 26.57
CA GLN A 14 -1.16 -9.78 26.64
C GLN A 14 -0.81 -10.48 25.33
N CYS A 15 0.46 -10.45 24.96
CA CYS A 15 0.94 -11.13 23.77
C CYS A 15 0.85 -12.64 23.92
N THR A 16 0.35 -13.34 22.91
CA THR A 16 0.26 -14.82 22.92
C THR A 16 1.61 -15.52 22.81
N LYS A 17 2.68 -14.79 22.41
CA LYS A 17 4.04 -15.35 22.24
C LYS A 17 4.97 -15.06 23.41
N CYS A 18 4.99 -13.82 23.90
CA CYS A 18 5.91 -13.40 24.96
C CYS A 18 5.21 -13.04 26.28
N HIS A 19 3.87 -13.13 26.33
CA HIS A 19 3.05 -12.89 27.52
C HIS A 19 3.19 -11.50 28.18
N LEU A 20 3.92 -10.58 27.55
CA LEU A 20 4.01 -9.20 28.00
C LEU A 20 2.69 -8.46 27.76
N SER A 21 2.32 -7.61 28.72
CA SER A 21 1.12 -6.78 28.62
C SER A 21 1.22 -5.76 27.48
N LEU A 22 0.10 -5.55 26.79
CA LEU A 22 -0.12 -4.44 25.86
C LEU A 22 0.19 -3.08 26.50
N TYR A 23 -0.06 -2.93 27.80
CA TYR A 23 0.06 -1.64 28.49
C TYR A 23 1.44 -1.42 29.12
N CYS A 24 1.87 -0.17 29.13
CA CYS A 24 3.06 0.27 29.83
C CYS A 24 2.88 0.08 31.35
N PRO A 25 3.86 -0.48 32.08
CA PRO A 25 3.77 -0.61 33.54
C PRO A 25 3.71 0.75 34.24
N LYS A 26 4.41 1.74 33.69
CA LYS A 26 4.40 3.12 34.17
C LYS A 26 3.14 3.81 33.65
N LYS A 27 2.17 3.99 34.54
CA LYS A 27 0.95 4.74 34.24
C LYS A 27 1.24 6.24 34.34
N PRO A 28 0.88 7.06 33.33
CA PRO A 28 1.08 8.50 33.40
C PRO A 28 0.17 9.17 34.45
N LYS A 29 -0.99 8.56 34.74
CA LYS A 29 -1.92 8.96 35.81
C LYS A 29 -2.65 7.73 36.35
N PRO A 30 -3.17 7.76 37.60
CA PRO A 30 -4.03 6.71 38.12
C PRO A 30 -5.20 6.42 37.18
N GLY A 31 -5.50 5.14 36.93
CA GLY A 31 -6.59 4.72 36.04
C GLY A 31 -6.30 4.81 34.53
N LYS A 32 -5.22 5.46 34.08
CA LYS A 32 -4.90 5.57 32.65
C LYS A 32 -3.88 4.52 32.21
N SER A 33 -4.33 3.56 31.39
CA SER A 33 -3.46 2.59 30.71
C SER A 33 -3.08 3.10 29.33
N VAL A 34 -1.80 3.02 28.97
CA VAL A 34 -1.28 3.45 27.67
C VAL A 34 -0.63 2.25 26.97
N PRO A 35 -0.96 1.97 25.70
CA PRO A 35 -0.28 0.94 24.93
C PRO A 35 1.23 1.16 24.88
N ARG A 36 2.02 0.08 24.94
CA ARG A 36 3.48 0.14 24.84
C ARG A 36 3.95 0.61 23.47
N LEU A 37 3.23 0.21 22.42
CA LEU A 37 3.53 0.51 21.04
C LEU A 37 2.20 0.73 20.29
N THR A 38 2.20 1.71 19.41
CA THR A 38 1.11 2.01 18.48
C THR A 38 1.69 2.11 17.08
N PHE A 39 0.87 1.85 16.07
CA PHE A 39 1.24 2.07 14.68
C PHE A 39 0.07 2.71 13.94
N THR A 40 0.37 3.52 12.94
CA THR A 40 -0.64 4.09 12.06
C THR A 40 -1.00 3.07 10.99
N SER A 41 -2.30 2.91 10.73
CA SER A 41 -2.80 2.03 9.67
C SER A 41 -3.34 2.87 8.52
N ASN A 42 -2.84 2.65 7.31
CA ASN A 42 -3.43 3.20 6.08
C ASN A 42 -4.34 2.13 5.47
N PRO A 43 -5.68 2.32 5.44
CA PRO A 43 -6.62 1.28 5.04
C PRO A 43 -6.75 1.15 3.51
N ILE A 44 -5.64 0.94 2.80
CA ILE A 44 -5.61 0.91 1.33
C ILE A 44 -6.57 -0.13 0.73
N GLY A 45 -6.75 -1.27 1.41
CA GLY A 45 -7.71 -2.30 1.00
C GLY A 45 -9.16 -1.78 0.95
N LEU A 46 -9.55 -0.91 1.89
CA LEU A 46 -10.89 -0.31 1.88
C LEU A 46 -11.06 0.68 0.73
N ILE A 47 -10.00 1.41 0.39
CA ILE A 47 -9.99 2.35 -0.76
C ILE A 47 -10.15 1.55 -2.06
N LEU A 48 -9.38 0.48 -2.24
CA LEU A 48 -9.47 -0.40 -3.40
C LEU A 48 -10.85 -1.06 -3.52
N GLN A 49 -11.44 -1.50 -2.41
CA GLN A 49 -12.81 -2.01 -2.38
C GLN A 49 -13.83 -0.94 -2.80
N ALA A 50 -13.70 0.29 -2.31
CA ALA A 50 -14.57 1.39 -2.71
C ALA A 50 -14.47 1.69 -4.21
N PHE A 51 -13.25 1.69 -4.76
CA PHE A 51 -13.00 1.92 -6.18
C PHE A 51 -13.63 0.81 -7.02
N THR A 52 -13.46 -0.44 -6.61
CA THR A 52 -14.00 -1.60 -7.33
C THR A 52 -15.54 -1.66 -7.26
N ARG A 53 -16.16 -1.16 -6.19
CA ARG A 53 -17.63 -1.14 -6.05
C ARG A 53 -18.30 -0.01 -6.83
N ASN A 54 -17.58 1.07 -7.12
CA ASN A 54 -18.10 2.15 -7.94
C ASN A 54 -17.93 1.78 -9.43
N PRO A 55 -18.99 1.71 -10.25
CA PRO A 55 -18.87 1.26 -11.65
C PRO A 55 -17.91 2.07 -12.51
N THR A 56 -17.90 3.40 -12.33
CA THR A 56 -17.00 4.31 -13.07
C THR A 56 -15.55 4.08 -12.67
N MET A 57 -15.26 3.97 -11.37
CA MET A 57 -13.90 3.71 -10.90
C MET A 57 -13.45 2.29 -11.25
N ALA A 58 -14.34 1.30 -11.17
CA ALA A 58 -14.07 -0.07 -11.59
C ALA A 58 -13.66 -0.14 -13.06
N GLN A 59 -14.30 0.67 -13.94
CA GLN A 59 -13.88 0.80 -15.32
C GLN A 59 -12.47 1.39 -15.44
N LYS A 60 -12.17 2.46 -14.71
CA LYS A 60 -10.82 3.07 -14.72
C LYS A 60 -9.74 2.13 -14.22
N MET A 61 -10.05 1.34 -13.19
CA MET A 61 -9.16 0.31 -12.60
C MET A 61 -8.83 -0.83 -13.56
N ARG A 62 -9.44 -0.89 -14.74
CA ARG A 62 -9.08 -1.87 -15.77
C ARG A 62 -7.92 -1.41 -16.65
N TYR A 63 -7.55 -0.13 -16.61
CA TYR A 63 -6.55 0.43 -17.51
C TYR A 63 -5.28 -0.43 -17.57
N ARG A 64 -4.75 -0.87 -16.42
CA ARG A 64 -3.53 -1.69 -16.40
C ARG A 64 -3.71 -3.00 -17.17
N THR A 65 -4.77 -3.76 -16.87
CA THR A 65 -5.02 -5.06 -17.55
C THR A 65 -5.28 -4.84 -19.03
N ASP A 66 -6.15 -3.88 -19.38
CA ASP A 66 -6.50 -3.59 -20.78
C ASP A 66 -5.24 -3.17 -21.57
N ARG A 67 -4.44 -2.24 -21.04
CA ARG A 67 -3.19 -1.78 -21.67
C ARG A 67 -2.12 -2.87 -21.76
N THR A 68 -2.02 -3.73 -20.76
CA THR A 68 -1.09 -4.88 -20.80
C THR A 68 -1.45 -5.84 -21.94
N ASN A 69 -2.74 -6.11 -22.12
CA ASN A 69 -3.22 -7.00 -23.17
C ASN A 69 -3.05 -6.39 -24.58
N GLU A 70 -3.28 -5.08 -24.72
CA GLU A 70 -2.98 -4.36 -25.97
C GLU A 70 -1.51 -4.53 -26.36
N LEU A 71 -0.58 -4.28 -25.43
CA LEU A 71 0.87 -4.35 -25.67
C LEU A 71 1.35 -5.75 -26.07
N ARG A 72 0.69 -6.81 -25.62
CA ARG A 72 1.03 -8.20 -26.01
C ARG A 72 0.78 -8.49 -27.49
N THR A 73 -0.12 -7.73 -28.11
CA THR A 73 -0.49 -7.87 -29.52
C THR A 73 0.00 -6.71 -30.38
N ALA A 74 0.65 -5.72 -29.77
CA ALA A 74 1.09 -4.50 -30.43
C ALA A 74 2.35 -4.74 -31.29
N ASP A 75 2.54 -3.87 -32.28
CA ASP A 75 3.80 -3.77 -33.01
C ASP A 75 4.92 -3.37 -32.03
N PRO A 76 6.12 -3.99 -32.09
CA PRO A 76 7.29 -3.56 -31.33
C PRO A 76 7.55 -2.04 -31.35
N ALA A 77 7.18 -1.33 -32.42
CA ALA A 77 7.27 0.12 -32.51
C ALA A 77 6.50 0.86 -31.39
N GLU A 78 5.39 0.31 -30.90
CA GLU A 78 4.60 0.88 -29.79
C GLU A 78 5.36 0.86 -28.44
N LEU A 79 6.41 0.03 -28.34
CA LEU A 79 7.28 -0.05 -27.17
C LEU A 79 8.44 0.95 -27.22
N GLU A 80 8.68 1.64 -28.34
CA GLU A 80 9.77 2.60 -28.47
C GLU A 80 9.61 3.82 -27.56
N THR A 81 8.37 4.25 -27.32
CA THR A 81 8.08 5.33 -26.37
C THR A 81 7.69 4.76 -25.02
N PHE A 82 8.47 5.07 -23.98
CA PHE A 82 8.15 4.68 -22.61
C PHE A 82 7.23 5.74 -21.96
N ASP A 83 5.92 5.50 -22.01
CA ASP A 83 4.88 6.40 -21.49
C ASP A 83 4.37 6.01 -20.10
N ASP A 84 4.46 4.74 -19.73
CA ASP A 84 3.91 4.21 -18.50
C ASP A 84 4.61 2.92 -18.02
N PHE A 85 4.50 2.60 -16.73
CA PHE A 85 5.18 1.47 -16.10
C PHE A 85 4.80 0.11 -16.72
N VAL A 86 3.62 0.00 -17.34
CA VAL A 86 3.16 -1.22 -18.01
C VAL A 86 4.07 -1.63 -19.16
N LYS A 87 4.84 -0.73 -19.76
CA LYS A 87 5.87 -1.08 -20.77
C LYS A 87 7.17 -1.59 -20.16
N GLY A 88 7.34 -1.49 -18.84
CA GLY A 88 8.52 -1.94 -18.13
C GLY A 88 8.72 -3.45 -18.24
N SER A 89 9.92 -3.86 -18.65
CA SER A 89 10.28 -5.29 -18.78
C SER A 89 10.07 -6.07 -17.48
N GLN A 90 10.36 -5.45 -16.32
CA GLN A 90 10.13 -6.07 -15.01
C GLN A 90 8.64 -6.31 -14.76
N TYR A 91 7.77 -5.36 -15.09
CA TYR A 91 6.32 -5.55 -14.96
C TYR A 91 5.83 -6.66 -15.89
N GLN A 92 6.23 -6.62 -17.17
CA GLN A 92 5.83 -7.63 -18.16
C GLN A 92 6.25 -9.04 -17.75
N GLN A 93 7.49 -9.21 -17.29
CA GLN A 93 7.98 -10.49 -16.76
C GLN A 93 7.13 -11.00 -15.58
N LEU A 94 6.75 -10.13 -14.64
CA LEU A 94 5.91 -10.53 -13.50
C LEU A 94 4.48 -10.92 -13.91
N VAL A 95 3.95 -10.33 -14.98
CA VAL A 95 2.66 -10.76 -15.56
C VAL A 95 2.81 -12.09 -16.29
N ASP A 96 3.88 -12.29 -17.06
CA ASP A 96 4.15 -13.55 -17.77
C ASP A 96 4.38 -14.72 -16.80
N MET A 97 4.94 -14.44 -15.63
CA MET A 97 5.12 -15.41 -14.55
C MET A 97 3.86 -15.66 -13.71
N ASP A 98 2.72 -15.04 -14.06
CA ASP A 98 1.45 -15.12 -13.29
C ASP A 98 1.62 -14.67 -11.81
N ILE A 99 2.62 -13.82 -11.54
CA ILE A 99 2.81 -13.20 -10.21
C ILE A 99 1.83 -12.03 -10.06
N ILE A 100 1.70 -11.19 -11.10
CA ILE A 100 0.69 -10.13 -11.17
C ILE A 100 -0.45 -10.64 -12.03
N LYS A 101 -1.57 -10.97 -11.39
CA LYS A 101 -2.76 -11.49 -12.07
C LYS A 101 -3.75 -10.40 -12.43
N ASP A 102 -4.69 -10.73 -13.30
CA ASP A 102 -5.86 -9.89 -13.52
C ASP A 102 -6.69 -9.76 -12.24
N GLY A 103 -7.19 -8.55 -12.00
CA GLY A 103 -7.90 -8.20 -10.76
C GLY A 103 -7.02 -8.05 -9.52
N ASN A 104 -5.70 -8.28 -9.61
CA ASN A 104 -4.77 -7.93 -8.54
C ASN A 104 -4.38 -6.44 -8.71
N PRO A 105 -4.76 -5.55 -7.78
CA PRO A 105 -4.39 -4.15 -7.88
C PRO A 105 -2.89 -3.97 -7.65
N VAL A 106 -2.29 -3.06 -8.40
CA VAL A 106 -0.88 -2.71 -8.30
C VAL A 106 -0.77 -1.31 -7.68
N LEU A 107 0.03 -1.20 -6.63
CA LEU A 107 0.24 0.03 -5.88
C LEU A 107 1.72 0.42 -5.92
N MET A 108 2.00 1.65 -6.35
CA MET A 108 3.29 2.26 -6.11
C MET A 108 3.31 2.82 -4.68
N TYR A 109 4.31 2.41 -3.90
CA TYR A 109 4.57 2.94 -2.57
C TYR A 109 5.95 3.58 -2.58
N ALA A 110 6.01 4.90 -2.46
CA ALA A 110 7.24 5.65 -2.33
C ALA A 110 7.25 6.29 -0.94
N ALA A 111 8.30 6.02 -0.16
CA ALA A 111 8.49 6.62 1.15
C ALA A 111 9.88 7.25 1.18
N ASP A 112 9.93 8.52 1.60
CA ASP A 112 11.18 9.22 1.84
C ASP A 112 11.22 9.73 3.28
N GLY A 113 12.42 9.64 3.87
CA GLY A 113 12.69 10.17 5.19
C GLY A 113 13.07 11.64 5.04
N ALA A 114 12.12 12.56 5.26
CA ALA A 114 12.42 13.98 5.21
C ALA A 114 12.88 14.48 6.59
N GLN A 115 14.11 15.01 6.69
CA GLN A 115 14.53 15.76 7.87
C GLN A 115 14.02 17.21 7.80
N LEU A 116 12.86 17.47 8.41
CA LEU A 116 12.20 18.79 8.35
C LEU A 116 12.83 19.86 9.26
N TYR A 117 13.75 19.48 10.15
CA TYR A 117 14.43 20.38 11.08
C TYR A 117 15.91 20.02 11.21
N GLU A 118 16.78 21.02 11.05
CA GLU A 118 18.25 20.89 11.07
C GLU A 118 18.77 20.26 12.37
N ASP A 119 18.20 20.63 13.52
CA ASP A 119 18.67 20.19 14.84
C ASP A 119 17.69 19.28 15.61
N LYS A 120 16.76 18.62 14.92
CA LYS A 120 15.94 17.54 15.51
C LYS A 120 16.01 16.31 14.63
N GLN A 121 16.14 15.13 15.26
CA GLN A 121 15.78 13.89 14.58
C GLN A 121 14.34 14.03 14.09
N SER A 122 14.19 14.17 12.77
CA SER A 122 12.88 14.20 12.16
C SER A 122 12.30 12.80 12.25
N ASN A 123 11.27 12.66 13.06
CA ASN A 123 10.49 11.42 13.15
C ASN A 123 9.37 11.38 12.10
N CYS A 124 9.52 12.12 11.00
CA CYS A 124 8.50 12.26 9.96
C CYS A 124 8.89 11.48 8.70
N TRP A 125 7.92 10.77 8.12
CA TRP A 125 8.03 10.07 6.85
C TRP A 125 7.00 10.64 5.90
N ILE A 126 7.43 11.04 4.69
CA ILE A 126 6.52 11.41 3.62
C ILE A 126 6.30 10.15 2.79
N VAL A 127 5.03 9.77 2.62
CA VAL A 127 4.65 8.57 1.87
C VAL A 127 3.69 8.98 0.76
N ALA A 128 4.06 8.63 -0.48
CA ALA A 128 3.20 8.69 -1.65
C ALA A 128 2.73 7.29 -2.02
N MET A 129 1.42 7.14 -2.18
CA MET A 129 0.76 5.90 -2.59
C MET A 129 -0.04 6.17 -3.86
N VAL A 130 0.30 5.51 -4.97
CA VAL A 130 -0.38 5.70 -6.27
C VAL A 130 -0.94 4.38 -6.75
N ILE A 131 -2.23 4.36 -7.07
CA ILE A 131 -2.90 3.18 -7.64
C ILE A 131 -2.56 3.12 -9.13
N LEU A 132 -1.76 2.14 -9.52
CA LEU A 132 -1.23 2.01 -10.88
C LEU A 132 -2.22 1.39 -11.87
N ASP A 133 -3.37 0.93 -11.39
CA ASP A 133 -4.43 0.37 -12.23
C ASP A 133 -5.27 1.42 -12.98
N ILE A 134 -5.14 2.70 -12.64
CA ILE A 134 -5.81 3.84 -13.30
C ILE A 134 -4.95 4.33 -14.47
N SER A 135 -5.43 5.19 -15.37
CA SER A 135 -4.58 5.76 -16.44
C SER A 135 -3.59 6.82 -15.92
N PRO A 136 -2.41 7.04 -16.55
CA PRO A 136 -1.47 8.08 -16.14
C PRO A 136 -2.10 9.49 -16.10
N SER A 137 -3.02 9.78 -17.02
CA SER A 137 -3.74 11.06 -17.10
C SER A 137 -4.67 11.34 -15.91
N GLU A 138 -4.98 10.32 -15.11
CA GLU A 138 -5.90 10.42 -13.98
C GLU A 138 -5.25 10.00 -12.64
N ARG A 139 -4.01 9.49 -12.69
CA ARG A 139 -3.25 9.04 -11.50
C ARG A 139 -2.59 10.18 -10.74
N TYR A 140 -2.26 11.28 -11.41
CA TYR A 140 -1.43 12.38 -10.90
C TYR A 140 -2.19 13.71 -10.82
#